data_AF-A0A5K1E269-F1
#
_entry.id   AF-A0A5K1E269-F1
#
_cell.length_a   1.000
_cell.length_b   1.000
_cell.length_c   1.000
_cell.angle_alpha   90.00
_cell.angle_beta   90.00
_cell.angle_gamma   90.00
#
_symmetry.space_group_name_H-M   'P 1'
#
loop_
_entity.id
_entity.type
_entity.pdbx_description
1 polymer ?
#
loop_
_entity_poly.entity_id
_entity_poly.type
_entity_poly.pdbx_seq_one_letter_code
_entity_poly.pdbx_strand_id
1 'polypeptide(L)'
;VTSKKDQEQYWADKSRPYRHVSVREFAERFRRFHVGLRLYSELSTPFDRSKSHQAALVFTRDAVPRWELLKASFAKEWLLIRRNSFVYIFKTVQ
;
A
#
# COMPACT_ATOMS: atom_id res chain seq x y z
N VAL A 1 -2.60 4.22 -18.91
CA VAL A 1 -2.32 5.14 -20.03
C VAL A 1 -3.40 4.91 -21.06
N THR A 2 -4.07 5.97 -21.54
CA THR A 2 -5.19 5.86 -22.50
C THR A 2 -4.78 5.06 -23.74
N SER A 3 -5.64 4.17 -24.22
CA SER A 3 -5.44 3.43 -25.46
C SER A 3 -5.32 4.41 -26.64
N LYS A 4 -4.67 3.99 -27.74
CA LYS A 4 -4.61 4.76 -29.00
C LYS A 4 -6.01 5.16 -29.51
N LYS A 5 -7.02 4.33 -29.23
CA LYS A 5 -8.43 4.54 -29.60
C LYS A 5 -9.14 5.58 -28.71
N ASP A 6 -8.67 5.77 -27.48
CA ASP A 6 -9.34 6.61 -26.49
C ASP A 6 -8.72 8.02 -26.39
N GLN A 7 -7.49 8.19 -26.89
CA GLN A 7 -6.72 9.43 -26.72
C GLN A 7 -7.34 10.64 -27.44
N GLU A 8 -8.00 10.44 -28.58
CA GLU A 8 -8.63 11.54 -29.34
C GLU A 8 -9.74 12.24 -28.54
N GLN A 9 -10.44 11.51 -27.67
CA GLN A 9 -11.51 12.08 -26.83
C GLN A 9 -11.01 13.15 -25.86
N TYR A 10 -9.71 13.10 -25.53
CA TYR A 10 -9.05 14.05 -24.63
C TYR A 10 -8.27 15.14 -25.39
N TRP A 11 -8.47 15.25 -26.71
CA TRP A 11 -7.79 16.26 -27.52
C TRP A 11 -8.37 17.65 -27.27
N ALA A 12 -7.68 18.42 -26.42
CA ALA A 12 -8.16 19.74 -26.00
C ALA A 12 -8.01 20.83 -27.08
N ASP A 13 -6.94 20.75 -27.89
CA ASP A 13 -6.64 21.79 -28.89
C ASP A 13 -7.32 21.50 -30.23
N LYS A 14 -8.52 22.03 -30.41
CA LYS A 14 -9.30 21.89 -31.66
C LYS A 14 -8.70 22.66 -32.85
N SER A 15 -7.73 23.54 -32.64
CA SER A 15 -7.06 24.27 -33.73
C SER A 15 -6.06 23.41 -34.49
N ARG A 16 -5.63 22.29 -33.90
CA ARG A 16 -4.66 21.36 -34.49
C ARG A 16 -5.32 20.01 -34.77
N PRO A 17 -5.02 19.37 -35.91
CA PRO A 17 -5.51 18.03 -36.18
C PRO A 17 -4.99 17.06 -35.11
N TYR A 18 -5.83 16.10 -34.74
CA TYR A 18 -5.46 15.06 -33.79
C TYR A 18 -4.20 14.32 -34.26
N ARG A 19 -3.25 14.16 -33.35
CA ARG A 19 -2.09 13.29 -33.55
C ARG A 19 -1.93 12.40 -32.34
N HIS A 20 -1.83 11.09 -32.60
CA HIS A 20 -1.51 10.15 -31.55
C HIS A 20 -0.16 10.47 -30.89
N VAL A 21 -0.16 10.61 -29.57
CA VAL A 21 1.01 10.82 -28.72
C VAL A 21 1.33 9.51 -28.03
N SER A 22 2.51 8.95 -28.28
CA SER A 22 2.93 7.71 -27.61
C SER A 22 3.13 7.94 -26.11
N VAL A 23 3.08 6.86 -25.32
CA VAL A 23 3.34 6.92 -23.87
C VAL A 23 4.71 7.52 -23.57
N ARG A 24 5.73 7.14 -24.34
CA ARG A 24 7.09 7.65 -24.20
C ARG A 24 7.15 9.16 -24.48
N GLU A 25 6.55 9.60 -25.59
CA GLU A 25 6.51 11.02 -25.95
C GLU A 25 5.76 11.84 -24.89
N PHE A 26 4.64 11.32 -24.39
CA PHE A 26 3.88 11.95 -23.31
C PHE A 26 4.74 12.10 -22.05
N ALA A 27 5.44 11.04 -21.65
CA ALA A 27 6.32 11.08 -20.47
C ALA A 27 7.48 12.08 -20.63
N GLU A 28 8.11 12.13 -21.81
CA GLU A 28 9.17 13.09 -22.12
C GLU A 28 8.65 14.55 -22.08
N ARG A 29 7.47 14.80 -22.65
CA ARG A 29 6.81 16.11 -22.60
C ARG A 29 6.38 16.49 -21.18
N PHE A 30 5.83 15.55 -20.42
CA PHE A 30 5.39 15.76 -19.04
C PHE A 30 6.56 16.17 -18.14
N ARG A 31 7.74 15.58 -18.31
CA ARG A 31 8.96 15.97 -17.57
C ARG A 31 9.36 17.45 -17.76
N ARG A 32 9.06 18.02 -18.92
CA ARG A 32 9.36 19.43 -19.25
C ARG A 32 8.18 20.36 -18.97
N PHE A 33 7.00 19.81 -18.72
CA PHE A 33 5.80 20.57 -18.40
C PHE A 33 5.93 21.16 -16.99
N HIS A 34 5.37 22.35 -16.76
CA HIS A 34 5.53 23.06 -15.49
C HIS A 34 5.10 22.24 -14.27
N VAL A 35 4.04 21.42 -14.40
CA VAL A 35 3.62 20.48 -13.34
C VAL A 35 4.66 19.40 -13.10
N GLY A 36 5.24 18.83 -14.16
CA GLY A 36 6.29 17.81 -14.04
C GLY A 36 7.58 18.37 -13.45
N LEU A 37 7.96 19.60 -13.81
CA LEU A 37 9.10 20.31 -13.22
C LEU A 37 8.87 20.62 -11.74
N ARG A 38 7.67 21.11 -11.40
CA ARG A 38 7.28 21.38 -10.01
C ARG A 38 7.29 20.08 -9.19
N LEU A 39 6.69 19.02 -9.70
CA LEU A 39 6.67 17.71 -9.05
C LEU A 39 8.09 17.17 -8.85
N TYR A 40 8.96 17.29 -9.87
CA TYR A 40 10.37 16.91 -9.75
C TYR A 40 11.08 17.71 -8.66
N SER A 41 10.86 19.03 -8.60
CA SER A 41 11.42 19.88 -7.55
C SER A 41 10.91 19.48 -6.16
N GLU A 42 9.61 19.24 -6.00
CA GLU A 42 9.00 18.85 -4.72
C GLU A 42 9.53 17.49 -4.24
N LEU A 43 9.72 16.54 -5.16
CA LEU A 43 10.26 15.20 -4.85
C LEU A 43 11.79 15.17 -4.71
N SER A 44 12.50 16.18 -5.23
CA SER A 44 13.97 16.27 -5.10
C SER A 44 14.42 16.47 -3.66
N THR A 45 13.59 17.14 -2.85
CA THR A 45 13.78 17.24 -1.42
C THR A 45 13.13 16.04 -0.71
N PRO A 46 13.88 15.27 0.09
CA PRO A 46 13.29 14.16 0.83
C PRO A 46 12.22 14.67 1.79
N PHE A 47 11.08 13.97 1.83
CA PHE A 47 10.00 14.31 2.74
C PHE A 47 10.45 14.12 4.20
N ASP A 48 10.24 15.15 5.01
CA ASP A 48 10.49 15.10 6.45
C ASP A 48 9.45 14.19 7.13
N ARG A 49 9.90 13.00 7.52
CA ARG A 49 9.05 11.98 8.16
C ARG A 49 8.43 12.46 9.48
N SER A 50 9.01 13.48 10.14
CA SER A 50 8.43 14.04 11.37
C SER A 50 7.10 14.76 11.14
N LYS A 51 6.84 15.21 9.90
CA LYS A 51 5.57 15.85 9.49
C LYS A 51 4.49 14.85 9.07
N SER A 52 4.81 13.55 9.06
CA SER A 52 3.83 12.51 8.74
C SER A 52 2.81 12.38 9.87
N HIS A 53 1.55 12.13 9.52
CA HIS A 53 0.54 11.79 10.51
C HIS A 53 0.96 10.52 11.25
N GLN A 54 0.85 10.50 12.58
CA GLN A 54 1.36 9.39 13.42
C GLN A 54 0.76 8.02 13.05
N ALA A 55 -0.46 7.99 12.50
CA ALA A 55 -1.11 6.77 12.03
C ALA A 55 -0.87 6.45 10.53
N ALA A 56 -0.17 7.30 9.77
CA ALA A 56 -0.03 7.12 8.32
C ALA A 56 1.09 6.14 7.90
N LEU A 57 2.01 5.80 8.81
CA LEU A 57 3.02 4.76 8.58
C LEU A 57 3.27 3.95 9.84
N VAL A 58 3.25 2.62 9.71
CA VAL A 58 3.77 1.72 10.74
C VAL A 58 5.30 1.82 10.69
N PHE A 59 5.89 2.49 11.67
CA PHE A 59 7.35 2.64 11.79
C PHE A 59 8.06 1.40 12.34
N THR A 60 7.30 0.42 12.83
CA THR A 60 7.81 -0.83 13.39
C THR A 60 7.69 -1.96 12.39
N ARG A 61 8.70 -2.85 12.35
CA ARG A 61 8.67 -4.04 11.50
C ARG A 61 7.51 -4.97 11.86
N ASP A 62 7.20 -5.05 13.14
CA ASP A 62 6.15 -5.90 13.71
C ASP A 62 5.10 -4.97 14.36
N ALA A 63 3.82 -5.20 14.07
CA ALA A 63 2.71 -4.43 14.67
C ALA A 63 2.46 -4.80 16.14
N VAL A 64 2.87 -6.01 16.55
CA VAL A 64 2.72 -6.56 17.90
C VAL A 64 4.04 -7.23 18.31
N PRO A 65 4.52 -7.06 19.56
CA PRO A 65 5.71 -7.75 20.04
C PRO A 65 5.56 -9.27 19.97
N ARG A 66 6.61 -9.98 19.53
CA ARG A 66 6.59 -11.46 19.45
C ARG A 66 6.24 -12.15 20.77
N TRP A 67 6.59 -11.53 21.90
CA TRP A 67 6.25 -12.04 23.22
C TRP A 67 4.75 -12.02 23.49
N GLU A 68 4.03 -11.01 23.00
CA GLU A 68 2.56 -10.97 23.11
C GLU A 68 1.90 -12.02 22.21
N LEU A 69 2.44 -12.25 21.01
CA LEU A 69 1.99 -13.32 20.13
C LEU A 69 2.17 -14.71 20.79
N LEU A 70 3.29 -14.91 21.48
CA LEU A 70 3.54 -16.14 22.24
C LEU A 70 2.54 -16.31 23.38
N LYS A 71 2.31 -15.27 24.18
CA LYS A 71 1.32 -15.28 25.27
C LYS A 71 -0.09 -15.56 24.76
N ALA A 72 -0.51 -14.91 23.67
CA ALA A 72 -1.81 -15.10 23.05
C ALA A 72 -1.96 -16.54 22.54
N SER A 73 -0.93 -17.08 21.87
CA SER A 73 -0.91 -18.46 21.40
C SER A 73 -1.00 -19.46 22.56
N PHE A 74 -0.23 -19.24 23.64
CA PHE A 74 -0.25 -20.09 24.82
C PHE A 74 -1.60 -20.05 25.54
N ALA A 75 -2.19 -18.86 25.70
CA ALA A 75 -3.52 -18.70 26.29
C ALA A 75 -4.60 -19.41 25.47
N LYS A 76 -4.52 -19.36 24.13
CA LYS A 76 -5.41 -20.10 23.22
C LYS A 76 -5.32 -21.60 23.47
N GLU A 77 -4.10 -22.16 23.47
CA GLU A 77 -3.91 -23.59 23.68
C GLU A 77 -4.33 -24.04 25.08
N TRP A 78 -3.99 -23.28 26.11
CA TRP A 78 -4.41 -23.57 27.49
C TRP A 78 -5.94 -23.60 27.63
N LEU A 79 -6.62 -22.64 27.03
CA LEU A 79 -8.08 -22.58 27.02
C LEU A 79 -8.69 -23.77 26.27
N LEU A 80 -8.09 -24.19 25.16
CA LEU A 80 -8.50 -25.40 24.43
C LEU A 80 -8.32 -26.66 25.28
N ILE A 81 -7.21 -26.80 25.99
CA ILE A 81 -6.96 -27.93 26.91
C ILE A 81 -8.02 -27.94 28.02
N ARG A 82 -8.30 -26.78 28.62
CA ARG A 82 -9.30 -26.68 29.71
C ARG A 82 -10.72 -26.99 29.23
N ARG A 83 -11.13 -26.57 28.02
CA ARG A 83 -12.47 -26.88 27.48
C ARG A 83 -12.60 -28.36 27.09
N ASN A 84 -11.53 -28.98 26.61
CA ASN A 84 -11.52 -30.37 26.22
C ASN A 84 -11.07 -31.32 27.35
N SER A 85 -10.85 -30.81 28.57
CA SER A 85 -10.36 -31.62 29.71
C SER A 85 -11.32 -32.76 30.05
N PHE A 86 -12.62 -32.60 29.79
CA PHE A 86 -13.60 -33.68 29.93
C PHE A 86 -13.25 -34.89 29.05
N VAL A 87 -12.83 -34.67 27.81
CA VAL A 87 -12.40 -35.75 26.89
C VAL A 87 -11.12 -36.42 27.40
N TYR A 88 -10.16 -35.63 27.89
CA TYR A 88 -8.91 -36.16 28.44
C TYR A 88 -9.13 -36.98 29.71
N ILE A 89 -9.94 -36.50 30.65
CA ILE A 89 -10.29 -37.21 31.89
C ILE A 89 -11.06 -38.49 31.57
N PHE A 90 -12.08 -38.40 30.69
CA PHE A 90 -12.88 -39.55 30.27
C PHE A 90 -12.02 -40.64 29.60
N LYS A 91 -11.08 -40.26 28.73
CA LYS A 91 -10.14 -41.20 28.10
C LYS A 91 -9.13 -41.85 29.05
N THR A 92 -8.80 -41.24 30.18
CA THR A 92 -7.88 -41.84 31.16
C THR A 92 -8.58 -42.77 32.16
N VAL A 93 -9.90 -42.70 32.29
CA VAL A 93 -10.68 -43.50 33.24
C VAL A 93 -11.28 -44.76 32.58
N GLN A 94 -11.41 -44.79 31.25
CA GLN A 94 -11.83 -45.96 30.46
C GLN A 94 -10.62 -46.73 29.93
#